data_AF-A0A3B8VB45-F1
#
_entry.id   AF-A0A3B8VB45-F1
#
_cell.length_a   1.000
_cell.length_b   1.000
_cell.length_c   1.000
_cell.angle_alpha   90.00
_cell.angle_beta   90.00
_cell.angle_gamma   90.00
#
_symmetry.space_group_name_H-M   'P 1'
#
loop_
_entity.id
_entity.type
_entity.pdbx_description
1 polymer ?
#
loop_
_entity_poly.entity_id
_entity_poly.type
_entity_poly.pdbx_seq_one_letter_code
_entity_poly.pdbx_strand_id
1 'polypeptide(L)'
;MIDGKYGRLITMKDEITGNEEKKGVRAKDSDAYIKTALYVYPALRAAAREVSEHIQRKACLSYVSRTSCENLATYLIGQIGVKEKLEELRETLGEILDKLSDTERFLLYVRYFGNKKKFLSDFSDEAIRKICGSRRSYYRRQERLVRKIGEGLRSRGMTADCFYREYGNIDLIRNVDKALAAGRRGAQGAREEQVILRLAK
;
A
#
# COMPACT_ATOMS: atom_id res chain seq x y z
N MET A 1 -65.39 -40.00 -3.07
CA MET A 1 -65.47 -38.97 -2.03
C MET A 1 -64.40 -37.94 -2.37
N ILE A 2 -64.60 -36.96 -3.25
CA ILE A 2 -65.41 -35.72 -3.18
C ILE A 2 -65.19 -34.91 -1.89
N ASP A 3 -64.77 -33.66 -2.12
CA ASP A 3 -64.77 -32.43 -1.31
C ASP A 3 -63.87 -32.33 -0.07
N GLY A 4 -63.27 -31.18 0.25
CA GLY A 4 -63.45 -29.83 -0.30
C GLY A 4 -63.05 -28.79 0.75
N LYS A 5 -61.95 -28.10 0.45
CA LYS A 5 -61.54 -26.70 0.73
C LYS A 5 -62.10 -25.87 1.92
N TYR A 6 -61.21 -24.93 2.29
CA TYR A 6 -61.35 -23.60 2.93
C TYR A 6 -61.17 -23.58 4.46
N GLY A 7 -60.28 -22.79 5.06
CA GLY A 7 -59.35 -21.77 4.57
C GLY A 7 -59.03 -20.75 5.69
N ARG A 8 -57.78 -20.26 5.75
CA ARG A 8 -57.36 -18.89 6.18
C ARG A 8 -55.83 -18.83 6.10
N LEU A 9 -55.29 -18.25 5.03
CA LEU A 9 -54.99 -16.82 4.84
C LEU A 9 -53.58 -16.46 5.35
N ILE A 10 -52.72 -16.30 4.37
CA ILE A 10 -51.42 -15.64 4.38
C ILE A 10 -51.58 -14.25 5.00
N THR A 11 -50.70 -13.93 5.94
CA THR A 11 -50.17 -12.56 6.04
C THR A 11 -48.66 -12.64 6.15
N MET A 12 -48.01 -12.40 5.00
CA MET A 12 -46.73 -11.71 4.95
C MET A 12 -46.85 -10.39 5.72
N LYS A 13 -46.07 -10.23 6.76
CA LYS A 13 -45.55 -8.94 7.20
C LYS A 13 -44.14 -9.16 7.73
N ASP A 14 -43.21 -8.80 6.85
CA ASP A 14 -41.98 -8.10 7.15
C ASP A 14 -41.84 -7.65 8.61
N GLU A 15 -40.99 -8.35 9.36
CA GLU A 15 -40.11 -7.70 10.32
C GLU A 15 -38.72 -8.28 10.11
N ILE A 16 -38.09 -7.77 9.05
CA ILE A 16 -36.64 -7.68 8.91
C ILE A 16 -36.16 -6.93 10.16
N THR A 17 -35.82 -7.69 11.19
CA THR A 17 -35.05 -7.18 12.32
C THR A 17 -33.69 -6.84 11.74
N GLY A 18 -33.57 -5.57 11.37
CA GLY A 18 -32.33 -4.93 10.96
C GLY A 18 -31.32 -5.12 12.07
N ASN A 19 -30.58 -6.22 11.98
CA ASN A 19 -29.28 -6.35 12.61
C ASN A 19 -28.39 -5.42 11.80
N GLU A 20 -28.47 -4.11 12.11
CA GLU A 20 -27.40 -3.18 11.85
C GLU A 20 -26.19 -3.74 12.59
N GLU A 21 -25.49 -4.65 11.93
CA GLU A 21 -24.07 -4.82 12.11
C GLU A 21 -23.50 -3.41 12.00
N LYS A 22 -23.29 -2.79 13.16
CA LYS A 22 -22.39 -1.67 13.33
C LYS A 22 -21.02 -2.19 12.90
N LYS A 23 -20.79 -2.19 11.58
CA LYS A 23 -19.49 -2.06 10.97
C LYS A 23 -18.98 -0.70 11.44
N GLY A 24 -18.46 -0.69 12.66
CA GLY A 24 -17.34 0.15 13.00
C GLY A 24 -16.20 -0.30 12.10
N VAL A 25 -16.25 0.09 10.83
CA VAL A 25 -15.07 0.16 9.97
C VAL A 25 -14.11 1.00 10.77
N ARG A 26 -13.15 0.32 11.39
CA ARG A 26 -12.17 0.98 12.23
C ARG A 26 -11.56 2.04 11.34
N ALA A 27 -11.59 3.29 11.77
CA ALA A 27 -10.73 4.35 11.26
C ALA A 27 -9.21 3.98 11.30
N LYS A 28 -8.87 2.77 11.79
CA LYS A 28 -7.56 2.13 11.77
C LYS A 28 -7.21 1.48 10.42
N ASP A 29 -8.20 1.16 9.57
CA ASP A 29 -8.02 0.54 8.25
C ASP A 29 -7.89 1.58 7.13
N SER A 30 -8.29 2.84 7.36
CA SER A 30 -8.10 3.94 6.40
C SER A 30 -6.64 4.27 6.14
N ASP A 31 -5.73 3.91 7.06
CA ASP A 31 -4.30 4.19 6.91
C ASP A 31 -3.51 2.98 6.37
N ALA A 32 -4.19 1.85 6.11
CA ALA A 32 -3.54 0.65 5.58
C ALA A 32 -2.91 0.93 4.21
N TYR A 33 -3.65 1.58 3.31
CA TYR A 33 -3.16 1.92 1.97
C TYR A 33 -1.93 2.83 2.01
N ILE A 34 -1.87 3.77 2.98
CA ILE A 34 -0.72 4.67 3.16
C ILE A 34 0.52 3.85 3.51
N LYS A 35 0.39 2.90 4.45
CA LYS A 35 1.50 2.01 4.82
C LYS A 35 1.92 1.15 3.64
N THR A 36 0.95 0.55 2.93
CA THR A 36 1.21 -0.25 1.73
C THR A 36 2.00 0.57 0.71
N ALA A 37 1.55 1.78 0.38
CA ALA A 37 2.22 2.72 -0.52
C ALA A 37 3.67 3.03 -0.07
N LEU A 38 3.89 3.27 1.23
CA LEU A 38 5.22 3.53 1.77
C LEU A 38 6.15 2.29 1.72
N TYR A 39 5.62 1.09 1.96
CA TYR A 39 6.40 -0.14 1.88
C TYR A 39 6.79 -0.50 0.45
N VAL A 40 5.93 -0.23 -0.55
CA VAL A 40 6.25 -0.48 -1.96
C VAL A 40 7.16 0.57 -2.57
N TYR A 41 7.16 1.81 -2.05
CA TYR A 41 7.87 2.96 -2.62
C TYR A 41 9.32 2.68 -3.06
N PRO A 42 10.19 2.03 -2.26
CA PRO A 42 11.56 1.76 -2.68
C PRO A 42 11.67 0.82 -3.88
N ALA A 43 10.68 -0.07 -4.06
CA ALA A 43 10.65 -1.07 -5.12
C ALA A 43 9.99 -0.57 -6.41
N LEU A 44 9.18 0.50 -6.37
CA LEU A 44 8.41 0.99 -7.52
C LEU A 44 9.28 1.24 -8.76
N ARG A 45 10.46 1.85 -8.58
CA ARG A 45 11.39 2.12 -9.69
C ARG A 45 11.91 0.85 -10.35
N ALA A 46 12.25 -0.15 -9.54
CA ALA A 46 12.74 -1.43 -10.06
C ALA A 46 11.61 -2.19 -10.75
N ALA A 47 10.43 -2.21 -10.16
CA ALA A 47 9.24 -2.85 -10.73
C ALA A 47 8.83 -2.24 -12.08
N ALA A 48 8.79 -0.90 -12.19
CA ALA A 48 8.48 -0.23 -13.46
C ALA A 48 9.50 -0.58 -14.56
N ARG A 49 10.79 -0.68 -14.21
CA ARG A 49 11.85 -1.12 -15.15
C ARG A 49 11.67 -2.56 -15.58
N GLU A 50 11.37 -3.46 -14.65
CA GLU A 50 11.12 -4.88 -14.95
C GLU A 50 9.95 -5.05 -15.91
N VAL A 51 8.85 -4.31 -15.69
CA VAL A 51 7.70 -4.29 -16.62
C VAL A 51 8.13 -3.75 -17.98
N SER A 52 8.92 -2.69 -18.04
CA SER A 52 9.45 -2.14 -19.30
C SER A 52 10.31 -3.14 -20.07
N GLU A 53 11.21 -3.85 -19.40
CA GLU A 53 12.04 -4.89 -20.02
C GLU A 53 11.18 -6.05 -20.50
N HIS A 54 10.17 -6.44 -19.74
CA HIS A 54 9.23 -7.48 -20.12
C HIS A 54 8.44 -7.12 -21.38
N ILE A 55 7.93 -5.88 -21.47
CA ILE A 55 7.28 -5.35 -22.68
C ILE A 55 8.22 -5.44 -23.88
N GLN A 56 9.46 -4.96 -23.75
CA GLN A 56 10.46 -5.01 -24.82
C GLN A 56 10.74 -6.44 -25.27
N ARG A 57 11.00 -7.36 -24.33
CA ARG A 57 11.25 -8.78 -24.63
C ARG A 57 10.06 -9.41 -25.37
N LYS A 58 8.83 -9.15 -24.91
CA LYS A 58 7.62 -9.68 -25.55
C LYS A 58 7.37 -9.10 -26.94
N ALA A 59 7.65 -7.81 -27.13
CA ALA A 59 7.55 -7.17 -28.44
C ALA A 59 8.59 -7.71 -29.43
N CYS A 60 9.85 -7.84 -29.02
CA CYS A 60 10.92 -8.39 -29.86
C CYS A 60 10.67 -9.85 -30.27
N LEU A 61 10.07 -10.66 -29.39
CA LEU A 61 9.77 -12.06 -29.67
C LEU A 61 8.38 -12.29 -30.29
N SER A 62 7.69 -11.22 -30.68
CA SER A 62 6.33 -11.28 -31.23
C SER A 62 6.23 -12.13 -32.50
N TYR A 63 7.26 -12.11 -33.34
CA TYR A 63 7.29 -12.84 -34.62
C TYR A 63 7.30 -14.37 -34.48
N VAL A 64 7.69 -14.91 -33.31
CA VAL A 64 7.67 -16.36 -33.01
C VAL A 64 6.40 -16.76 -32.24
N SER A 65 5.60 -15.78 -31.82
CA SER A 65 4.42 -16.01 -31.01
C SER A 65 3.32 -16.70 -31.82
N ARG A 66 2.67 -17.71 -31.22
CA ARG A 66 1.44 -18.31 -31.76
C ARG A 66 0.18 -17.51 -31.42
N THR A 67 0.32 -16.44 -30.64
CA THR A 67 -0.77 -15.52 -30.28
C THR A 67 -1.05 -14.59 -31.45
N SER A 68 -2.34 -14.28 -31.69
CA SER A 68 -2.70 -13.26 -32.68
C SER A 68 -2.07 -11.91 -32.36
N CYS A 69 -1.80 -11.13 -33.40
CA CYS A 69 -1.23 -9.79 -33.26
C CYS A 69 -2.09 -8.91 -32.33
N GLU A 70 -3.41 -8.95 -32.50
CA GLU A 70 -4.38 -8.20 -31.69
C GLU A 70 -4.27 -8.54 -30.20
N ASN A 71 -4.29 -9.83 -29.85
CA ASN A 71 -4.21 -10.25 -28.45
C ASN A 71 -2.86 -9.87 -27.83
N LEU A 72 -1.77 -9.96 -28.60
CA LEU A 72 -0.46 -9.51 -28.12
C LEU A 72 -0.42 -7.99 -27.92
N ALA A 73 -1.00 -7.21 -28.84
CA ALA A 73 -1.07 -5.76 -28.73
C ALA A 73 -1.89 -5.33 -27.50
N THR A 74 -3.07 -5.92 -27.28
CA THR A 74 -3.89 -5.67 -26.09
C THR A 74 -3.14 -5.98 -24.81
N TYR A 75 -2.42 -7.11 -24.77
CA TYR A 75 -1.59 -7.47 -23.63
C TYR A 75 -0.50 -6.43 -23.35
N LEU A 76 0.24 -6.02 -24.38
CA LEU A 76 1.32 -5.03 -24.25
C LEU A 76 0.79 -3.67 -23.78
N ILE A 77 -0.35 -3.21 -24.30
CA ILE A 77 -1.03 -1.98 -23.84
C ILE A 77 -1.36 -2.10 -22.35
N GLY A 78 -1.91 -3.24 -21.90
CA GLY A 78 -2.18 -3.48 -20.49
C GLY A 78 -0.92 -3.40 -19.61
N GLN A 79 0.21 -3.95 -20.08
CA GLN A 79 1.48 -3.85 -19.36
C GLN A 79 2.04 -2.43 -19.32
N ILE A 80 1.88 -1.65 -20.41
CA ILE A 80 2.23 -0.23 -20.44
C ILE A 80 1.44 0.52 -19.37
N GLY A 81 0.13 0.30 -19.28
CA GLY A 81 -0.70 0.91 -18.23
C GLY A 81 -0.26 0.54 -16.81
N VAL A 82 0.21 -0.69 -16.57
CA VAL A 82 0.78 -1.08 -15.27
C VAL A 82 2.06 -0.29 -14.97
N LYS A 83 2.95 -0.14 -15.95
CA LYS A 83 4.18 0.64 -15.81
C LYS A 83 3.87 2.10 -15.46
N GLU A 84 2.97 2.73 -16.22
CA GLU A 84 2.57 4.13 -16.01
C GLU A 84 2.03 4.35 -14.60
N LYS A 85 1.15 3.46 -14.12
CA LYS A 85 0.66 3.50 -12.73
C LYS A 85 1.79 3.41 -11.70
N LEU A 86 2.75 2.50 -11.88
CA LEU A 86 3.89 2.39 -10.96
C LEU A 86 4.75 3.66 -10.93
N GLU A 87 4.91 4.32 -12.07
CA GLU A 87 5.63 5.59 -12.20
C GLU A 87 4.85 6.74 -11.54
N GLU A 88 3.55 6.85 -11.81
CA GLU A 88 2.65 7.85 -11.21
C GLU A 88 2.63 7.76 -9.67
N LEU A 89 2.48 6.55 -9.12
CA LEU A 89 2.48 6.34 -7.67
C LEU A 89 3.83 6.75 -7.07
N ARG A 90 4.93 6.46 -7.77
CA ARG A 90 6.27 6.82 -7.33
C ARG A 90 6.46 8.33 -7.35
N GLU A 91 6.04 9.01 -8.40
CA GLU A 91 6.15 10.47 -8.52
C GLU A 91 5.31 11.17 -7.46
N THR A 92 4.05 10.76 -7.32
CA THR A 92 3.13 11.26 -6.30
C THR A 92 3.71 11.16 -4.89
N LEU A 93 4.26 10.00 -4.54
CA LEU A 93 4.93 9.80 -3.25
C LEU A 93 6.22 10.64 -3.18
N GLY A 94 7.02 10.67 -4.23
CA GLY A 94 8.25 11.47 -4.31
C GLY A 94 8.02 12.93 -3.96
N GLU A 95 7.03 13.57 -4.57
CA GLU A 95 6.68 14.96 -4.29
C GLU A 95 6.23 15.22 -2.85
N ILE A 96 5.58 14.23 -2.20
CA ILE A 96 5.18 14.33 -0.80
C ILE A 96 6.41 14.19 0.10
N LEU A 97 7.25 13.21 -0.19
CA LEU A 97 8.46 12.89 0.56
C LEU A 97 9.53 13.98 0.44
N ASP A 98 9.58 14.68 -0.69
CA ASP A 98 10.50 15.79 -0.92
C ASP A 98 10.19 17.00 -0.04
N LYS A 99 8.94 17.14 0.43
CA LYS A 99 8.53 18.21 1.37
C LYS A 99 8.78 17.87 2.83
N LEU A 100 9.26 16.65 3.12
CA LEU A 100 9.56 16.24 4.49
C LEU A 100 10.90 16.76 4.96
N SER A 101 10.97 17.10 6.24
CA SER A 101 12.23 17.42 6.92
C SER A 101 13.15 16.20 6.99
N ASP A 102 14.45 16.42 7.20
CA ASP A 102 15.42 15.33 7.32
C ASP A 102 15.11 14.39 8.50
N THR A 103 14.55 14.94 9.59
CA THR A 103 14.06 14.15 10.73
C THR A 103 12.90 13.23 10.34
N GLU A 104 11.93 13.72 9.55
CA GLU A 104 10.81 12.93 9.09
C GLU A 104 11.26 11.87 8.07
N ARG A 105 12.15 12.24 7.14
CA ARG A 105 12.76 11.29 6.19
C ARG A 105 13.50 10.19 6.94
N PHE A 106 14.28 10.53 7.98
CA PHE A 106 14.94 9.55 8.84
C PHE A 106 13.96 8.53 9.42
N LEU A 107 12.84 8.99 9.98
CA LEU A 107 11.81 8.10 10.51
C LEU A 107 11.25 7.15 9.44
N LEU A 108 11.05 7.61 8.20
CA LEU A 108 10.60 6.74 7.11
C LEU A 108 11.66 5.73 6.67
N TYR A 109 12.93 6.15 6.60
CA TYR A 109 14.02 5.26 6.25
C TYR A 109 14.15 4.10 7.23
N VAL A 110 14.08 4.40 8.54
CA VAL A 110 14.14 3.38 9.58
C VAL A 110 12.99 2.36 9.46
N ARG A 111 11.77 2.82 9.17
CA ARG A 111 10.58 1.97 9.26
C ARG A 111 10.14 1.31 7.95
N TYR A 112 10.17 2.05 6.85
CA TYR A 112 9.55 1.67 5.58
C TYR A 112 10.58 1.36 4.50
N PHE A 113 11.56 2.24 4.29
CA PHE A 113 12.42 2.16 3.10
C PHE A 113 13.61 1.21 3.25
N GLY A 114 14.03 0.95 4.49
CA GLY A 114 15.21 0.14 4.72
C GLY A 114 16.48 0.79 4.19
N ASN A 115 17.52 -0.03 4.03
CA ASN A 115 18.90 0.43 4.08
C ASN A 115 19.37 1.12 2.78
N LYS A 116 19.48 2.45 2.80
CA LYS A 116 20.64 3.11 2.19
C LYS A 116 21.63 3.34 3.33
N LYS A 117 22.64 2.47 3.47
CA LYS A 117 23.66 2.56 4.56
C LYS A 117 24.19 3.98 4.68
N LYS A 118 24.38 4.63 3.53
CA LYS A 118 24.80 6.01 3.38
C LYS A 118 23.89 7.02 4.11
N PHE A 119 22.57 6.93 3.96
CA PHE A 119 21.66 7.91 4.57
C PHE A 119 21.62 7.80 6.10
N LEU A 120 21.63 6.57 6.64
CA LEU A 120 21.63 6.39 8.10
C LEU A 120 23.00 6.66 8.72
N SER A 121 24.11 6.47 7.99
CA SER A 121 25.45 6.82 8.46
C SER A 121 25.71 8.31 8.56
N ASP A 122 24.90 9.14 7.90
CA ASP A 122 25.01 10.60 7.98
C ASP A 122 24.50 11.16 9.33
N PHE A 123 23.85 10.33 10.15
CA PHE A 123 23.36 10.71 11.48
C PHE A 123 24.26 10.15 12.58
N SER A 124 24.72 11.02 13.48
CA SER A 124 25.43 10.61 14.70
C SER A 124 24.48 9.91 15.67
N ASP A 125 25.01 9.05 16.55
CA ASP A 125 24.22 8.35 17.57
C ASP A 125 23.40 9.31 18.45
N GLU A 126 23.97 10.47 18.80
CA GLU A 126 23.29 11.52 19.56
C GLU A 126 22.11 12.14 18.77
N ALA A 127 22.30 12.39 17.47
CA ALA A 127 21.23 12.86 16.60
C ALA A 127 20.10 11.82 16.50
N ILE A 128 20.44 10.54 16.37
CA ILE A 128 19.45 9.46 16.33
C ILE A 128 18.67 9.38 17.65
N ARG A 129 19.35 9.46 18.80
CA ARG A 129 18.69 9.51 20.12
C ARG A 129 17.73 10.68 20.24
N LYS A 130 18.11 11.87 19.76
CA LYS A 130 17.23 13.05 19.74
C LYS A 130 16.01 12.88 18.82
N ILE A 131 16.21 12.27 17.64
CA ILE A 131 15.17 12.06 16.62
C ILE A 131 14.18 10.95 17.03
N CYS A 132 14.65 9.88 17.65
CA CYS A 132 13.77 8.79 18.09
C CYS A 132 13.18 9.06 19.49
N GLY A 133 13.98 9.61 20.40
CA GLY A 133 13.66 9.71 21.82
C GLY A 133 13.35 8.34 22.42
N SER A 134 12.39 8.29 23.35
CA SER A 134 11.88 7.01 23.87
C SER A 134 11.12 6.23 22.80
N ARG A 135 11.01 4.90 22.99
CA ARG A 135 10.18 4.03 22.12
C ARG A 135 8.76 4.56 21.93
N ARG A 136 8.15 5.09 22.99
CA ARG A 136 6.81 5.71 22.94
C ARG A 136 6.82 6.98 22.09
N SER A 137 7.83 7.84 22.25
CA SER A 137 7.98 9.06 21.44
C SER A 137 8.13 8.72 19.96
N TYR A 138 8.99 7.76 19.64
CA TYR A 138 9.23 7.27 18.28
C TYR A 138 7.92 6.86 17.59
N TYR A 139 7.12 5.98 18.20
CA TYR A 139 5.87 5.52 17.57
C TYR A 139 4.82 6.61 17.46
N ARG A 140 4.77 7.58 18.38
CA ARG A 140 3.89 8.75 18.25
C ARG A 140 4.32 9.65 17.08
N ARG A 141 5.63 9.84 16.88
CA ARG A 141 6.16 10.58 15.72
C ARG A 141 5.86 9.84 14.41
N GLN A 142 6.01 8.51 14.37
CA GLN A 142 5.63 7.68 13.24
C GLN A 142 4.16 7.82 12.87
N GLU A 143 3.26 7.79 13.86
CA GLU A 143 1.82 7.95 13.62
C GLU A 143 1.48 9.32 13.05
N ARG A 144 2.04 10.40 13.61
CA ARG A 144 1.87 11.76 13.08
C ARG A 144 2.38 11.89 11.65
N LEU A 145 3.52 11.28 11.36
CA LEU A 145 4.12 11.31 10.03
C LEU A 145 3.27 10.56 9.00
N VAL A 146 2.73 9.38 9.34
CA VAL A 146 1.81 8.64 8.47
C VAL A 146 0.56 9.47 8.18
N ARG A 147 0.00 10.17 9.18
CA ARG A 147 -1.16 11.05 8.97
C ARG A 147 -0.83 12.22 8.04
N LYS A 148 0.31 12.89 8.23
CA LYS A 148 0.81 13.97 7.36
C LYS A 148 0.95 13.51 5.90
N ILE A 149 1.52 12.33 5.69
CA ILE A 149 1.65 11.74 4.35
C ILE A 149 0.27 11.38 3.79
N GLY A 150 -0.62 10.83 4.60
CA GLY A 150 -2.00 10.55 4.24
C GLY A 150 -2.76 11.79 3.79
N GLU A 151 -2.58 12.92 4.47
CA GLU A 151 -3.16 14.21 4.07
C GLU A 151 -2.60 14.65 2.71
N GLY A 152 -1.29 14.54 2.49
CA GLY A 152 -0.66 14.86 1.21
C GLY A 152 -1.08 13.95 0.04
N LEU A 153 -1.42 12.69 0.33
CA LEU A 153 -2.01 11.75 -0.64
C LEU A 153 -3.46 12.14 -0.94
N ARG A 154 -4.27 12.38 0.09
CA ARG A 154 -5.68 12.78 -0.07
C ARG A 154 -5.83 14.12 -0.80
N SER A 155 -4.93 15.09 -0.57
CA SER A 155 -4.95 16.36 -1.30
C SER A 155 -4.66 16.21 -2.80
N ARG A 156 -4.12 15.06 -3.22
CA ARG A 156 -3.92 14.67 -4.63
C ARG A 156 -4.98 13.69 -5.14
N GLY A 157 -6.08 13.51 -4.40
CA GLY A 157 -7.17 12.59 -4.77
C GLY A 157 -6.89 11.12 -4.45
N MET A 158 -5.77 10.80 -3.80
CA MET A 158 -5.40 9.42 -3.47
C MET A 158 -6.03 9.00 -2.14
N THR A 159 -7.32 8.64 -2.19
CA THR A 159 -8.04 7.99 -1.09
C THR A 159 -7.76 6.48 -1.05
N ALA A 160 -8.19 5.78 0.01
CA ALA A 160 -8.05 4.32 0.09
C ALA A 160 -8.77 3.62 -1.07
N ASP A 161 -10.01 4.01 -1.36
CA ASP A 161 -10.80 3.41 -2.45
C ASP A 161 -10.15 3.67 -3.81
N CYS A 162 -9.67 4.88 -4.05
CA CYS A 162 -8.92 5.23 -5.26
C CYS A 162 -7.66 4.35 -5.37
N PHE A 163 -6.90 4.24 -4.29
CA PHE A 163 -5.67 3.45 -4.26
C PHE A 163 -5.93 1.98 -4.61
N TYR A 164 -6.89 1.32 -3.94
CA TYR A 164 -7.13 -0.10 -4.20
C TYR A 164 -7.78 -0.36 -5.57
N ARG A 165 -8.63 0.55 -6.04
CA ARG A 165 -9.20 0.46 -7.40
C ARG A 165 -8.11 0.55 -8.47
N GLU A 166 -7.21 1.53 -8.34
CA GLU A 166 -6.19 1.78 -9.37
C GLU A 166 -5.02 0.81 -9.31
N TYR A 167 -4.59 0.45 -8.09
CA TYR A 167 -3.31 -0.21 -7.84
C TYR A 167 -3.44 -1.60 -7.20
N GLY A 168 -4.60 -1.94 -6.61
CA GLY A 168 -4.78 -3.17 -5.83
C GLY A 168 -4.61 -4.47 -6.63
N ASN A 169 -4.74 -4.41 -7.95
CA ASN A 169 -4.53 -5.55 -8.84
C ASN A 169 -3.07 -5.77 -9.26
N ILE A 170 -2.17 -4.82 -8.96
CA ILE A 170 -0.75 -4.96 -9.25
C ILE A 170 -0.14 -5.91 -8.21
N ASP A 171 0.49 -6.99 -8.68
CA ASP A 171 0.98 -8.08 -7.83
C ASP A 171 1.89 -7.59 -6.69
N LEU A 172 2.82 -6.68 -6.98
CA LEU A 172 3.70 -6.08 -5.97
C LEU A 172 2.89 -5.47 -4.81
N ILE A 173 1.88 -4.68 -5.13
CA ILE A 173 1.08 -3.92 -4.16
C ILE A 173 0.19 -4.88 -3.39
N ARG A 174 -0.50 -5.78 -4.08
CA ARG A 174 -1.34 -6.82 -3.47
C ARG A 174 -0.56 -7.71 -2.51
N ASN A 175 0.67 -8.10 -2.87
CA ASN A 175 1.50 -8.96 -2.04
C ASN A 175 1.99 -8.25 -0.78
N VAL A 176 2.38 -6.98 -0.89
CA VAL A 176 2.75 -6.17 0.28
C VAL A 176 1.55 -5.93 1.19
N ASP A 177 0.40 -5.58 0.62
CA ASP A 177 -0.83 -5.35 1.38
C ASP A 177 -1.24 -6.58 2.21
N LYS A 178 -1.28 -7.76 1.56
CA LYS A 178 -1.53 -9.05 2.23
C LYS A 178 -0.51 -9.36 3.32
N ALA A 179 0.77 -9.06 3.10
CA ALA A 179 1.81 -9.27 4.11
C ALA A 179 1.59 -8.38 5.33
N LEU A 180 1.27 -7.10 5.12
CA LEU A 180 0.99 -6.15 6.20
C LEU A 180 -0.28 -6.51 6.98
N ALA A 181 -1.35 -6.93 6.28
CA ALA A 181 -2.56 -7.42 6.92
C ALA A 181 -2.30 -8.65 7.82
N ALA A 182 -1.35 -9.51 7.44
CA ALA A 182 -0.90 -10.64 8.24
C ALA A 182 0.16 -10.29 9.30
N GLY A 183 0.44 -9.00 9.54
CA GLY A 183 1.44 -8.53 10.51
C GLY A 183 2.90 -8.76 10.10
N ARG A 184 3.16 -9.23 8.88
CA ARG A 184 4.50 -9.52 8.37
C ARG A 184 5.12 -8.26 7.79
N ARG A 185 6.10 -7.71 8.52
CA ARG A 185 6.89 -6.53 8.10
C ARG A 185 8.28 -6.88 7.56
N GLY A 186 8.55 -8.18 7.37
CA GLY A 186 9.79 -8.69 6.79
C GLY A 186 11.05 -8.20 7.50
N ALA A 187 12.13 -8.05 6.73
CA ALA A 187 13.44 -7.59 7.22
C ALA A 187 13.41 -6.14 7.75
N GLN A 188 12.49 -5.31 7.29
CA GLN A 188 12.33 -3.92 7.73
C GLN A 188 11.92 -3.85 9.21
N GLY A 189 10.99 -4.70 9.65
CA GLY A 189 10.52 -4.73 11.04
C GLY A 189 11.61 -5.12 12.04
N ALA A 190 12.43 -6.13 11.72
CA ALA A 190 13.54 -6.55 12.57
C ALA A 190 14.61 -5.45 12.69
N ARG A 191 14.83 -4.67 11.64
CA ARG A 191 15.80 -3.56 11.62
C ARG A 191 15.31 -2.34 12.39
N GLU A 192 14.04 -1.97 12.25
CA GLU A 192 13.42 -0.92 13.07
C GLU A 192 13.67 -1.24 14.55
N GLU A 193 13.46 -2.50 14.95
CA GLU A 193 13.71 -2.94 16.33
C GLU A 193 15.19 -2.84 16.72
N GLN A 194 16.14 -3.23 15.86
CA GLN A 194 17.56 -3.06 16.14
C GLN A 194 17.96 -1.60 16.35
N VAL A 195 17.45 -0.69 15.51
CA VAL A 195 17.72 0.75 15.66
C VAL A 195 17.11 1.25 16.96
N ILE A 196 15.87 0.89 17.29
CA ILE A 196 15.23 1.30 18.55
C ILE A 196 15.98 0.73 19.77
N LEU A 197 16.43 -0.53 19.72
CA LEU A 197 17.16 -1.17 20.83
C LEU A 197 18.53 -0.54 21.06
N ARG A 198 19.24 -0.11 20.01
CA ARG A 198 20.51 0.62 20.15
C ARG A 198 20.35 1.95 20.88
N LEU A 199 19.15 2.52 20.88
CA LEU A 199 18.84 3.81 21.50
C LEU A 199 18.34 3.67 22.94
N ALA A 200 18.11 2.44 23.41
CA ALA A 200 17.71 2.14 24.79
C ALA A 200 18.91 1.91 25.74
N LYS A 201 20.14 1.97 25.21
CA LYS A 201 21.39 2.04 25.98
C LYS A 201 21.89 3.47 26.00
#